data_AF-A0AAV4HK54-F1
#
_entry.id   AF-A0AAV4HK54-F1
#
_cell.length_a   1.000
_cell.length_b   1.000
_cell.length_c   1.000
_cell.angle_alpha   90.00
_cell.angle_beta   90.00
_cell.angle_gamma   90.00
#
_symmetry.space_group_name_H-M   'P 1'
#
loop_
_entity.id
_entity.type
_entity.pdbx_description
1 polymer ?
#
loop_
_entity_poly.entity_id
_entity_poly.type
_entity_poly.pdbx_seq_one_letter_code
_entity_poly.pdbx_strand_id
1 'polypeptide(L)'
;MRTQCENHRKDSGLLEFQKQEREANKLPKLQSLPTISLLTIFLCLLSVPTSQALRFLGERETYAKFPKWNACDNATIMFDFKTRQANALLMYTDDSDRYNYLQVALQDGLIHLWINFVRDEEQSVKIKIGDGNLNDGAWHTVEVKRNRMETTLIVDETQQSQVAFGANYRMQDDDTKNYMYFGGIPSSFRGHTGARKLPPSVLNTQFDGEIRNVLYFNCTCLPTRASPLELRGSRDYPQETCDADNVDCPVDCPCISGDTAFGCWCEIKQECYKGDEEEEEEKKKKKKKKKKKKKKKKKKKKKKKKDKKKNSKEWENLLSYKYQVPKSKGRKNLTNQEASKDIVVVVVVVAVVVLIVVVVVVVVVVVVVVVVVVVVVIV
;
A
#
# COMPACT_ATOMS: atom_id res chain seq x y z
N MET A 1 0.11 65.55 -28.70
CA MET A 1 1.37 64.88 -29.07
C MET A 1 0.95 63.58 -29.77
N ARG A 2 0.60 63.54 -31.07
CA ARG A 2 1.34 63.88 -32.31
C ARG A 2 2.71 63.20 -32.39
N THR A 3 2.98 62.62 -33.58
CA THR A 3 4.26 62.15 -34.18
C THR A 3 4.90 60.91 -33.52
N GLN A 4 5.32 59.81 -34.17
CA GLN A 4 5.61 59.34 -35.54
C GLN A 4 5.44 57.78 -35.48
N CYS A 5 5.18 56.97 -36.51
CA CYS A 5 5.78 56.89 -37.84
C CYS A 5 4.74 56.39 -38.87
N GLU A 6 4.60 57.16 -39.94
CA GLU A 6 3.98 56.76 -41.21
C GLU A 6 5.08 56.34 -42.20
N ASN A 7 4.67 55.51 -43.16
CA ASN A 7 5.27 55.30 -44.49
C ASN A 7 6.60 54.52 -44.61
N HIS A 8 6.49 53.28 -45.08
CA HIS A 8 6.95 52.93 -46.43
C HIS A 8 6.24 51.65 -46.90
N ARG A 9 5.35 51.82 -47.88
CA ARG A 9 4.70 50.75 -48.66
C ARG A 9 5.13 50.94 -50.11
N LYS A 10 5.38 49.80 -50.77
CA LYS A 10 5.56 49.61 -52.23
C LYS A 10 6.97 49.92 -52.75
N ASP A 11 7.76 48.86 -52.96
CA ASP A 11 8.36 48.51 -54.27
C ASP A 11 9.45 47.44 -54.15
N SER A 12 9.07 46.25 -53.67
CA SER A 12 10.00 45.10 -53.62
C SER A 12 9.31 43.74 -53.81
N GLY A 13 8.02 43.72 -54.18
CA GLY A 13 7.25 42.47 -54.30
C GLY A 13 7.23 41.83 -55.69
N LEU A 14 7.67 42.53 -56.75
CA LEU A 14 7.49 42.07 -58.14
C LEU A 14 8.81 41.71 -58.87
N LEU A 15 9.97 42.03 -58.28
CA LEU A 15 11.28 41.66 -58.81
C LEU A 15 11.89 40.42 -58.14
N GLU A 16 11.43 40.05 -56.94
CA GLU A 16 11.88 38.84 -56.25
C GLU A 16 11.23 37.56 -56.83
N PHE A 17 9.97 37.63 -57.24
CA PHE A 17 9.23 36.46 -57.76
C PHE A 17 9.73 35.99 -59.15
N GLN A 18 10.18 36.89 -60.02
CA GLN A 18 10.70 36.55 -61.35
C GLN A 18 12.17 36.08 -61.35
N LYS A 19 12.89 36.25 -60.23
CA LYS A 19 14.24 35.69 -60.05
C LYS A 19 14.18 34.23 -59.59
N GLN A 20 13.13 33.85 -58.89
CA GLN A 20 12.96 32.51 -58.32
C GLN A 20 12.48 31.47 -59.35
N GLU A 21 11.75 31.88 -60.40
CA GLU A 21 11.32 30.99 -61.48
C GLU A 21 12.43 30.64 -62.51
N ARG A 22 13.50 31.45 -62.60
CA ARG A 22 14.63 31.16 -63.52
C ARG A 22 15.68 30.20 -62.97
N GLU A 23 15.63 29.88 -61.68
CA GLU A 23 16.50 28.84 -61.09
C GLU A 23 15.83 27.46 -60.99
N ALA A 24 14.50 27.38 -61.14
CA ALA A 24 13.74 26.14 -61.06
C ALA A 24 13.81 25.24 -62.33
N ASN A 25 14.39 25.74 -63.43
CA ASN A 25 14.54 24.99 -64.69
C ASN A 25 15.98 24.53 -64.98
N LYS A 26 16.84 24.45 -63.97
CA LYS A 26 18.09 23.69 -64.06
C LYS A 26 17.91 22.34 -63.39
N LEU A 27 17.53 21.35 -64.20
CA LEU A 27 17.64 19.95 -63.82
C LEU A 27 19.12 19.68 -63.43
N PRO A 28 19.43 19.32 -62.17
CA PRO A 28 20.79 18.95 -61.83
C PRO A 28 21.16 17.73 -62.67
N LYS A 29 22.29 17.78 -63.38
CA LYS A 29 22.88 16.59 -63.98
C LYS A 29 22.97 15.54 -62.87
N LEU A 30 22.51 14.31 -63.15
CA LEU A 30 22.74 13.14 -62.31
C LEU A 30 24.26 12.95 -62.18
N GLN A 31 24.87 13.68 -61.25
CA GLN A 31 26.20 13.38 -60.77
C GLN A 31 26.03 12.23 -59.80
N SER A 32 26.79 11.16 -60.06
CA SER A 32 26.82 9.90 -59.34
C SER A 32 26.48 10.06 -57.86
N LEU A 33 25.38 9.44 -57.44
CA LEU A 33 25.11 9.16 -56.04
C LEU A 33 26.38 8.52 -55.44
N PRO A 34 26.90 8.99 -54.29
CA PRO A 34 28.02 8.32 -53.67
C PRO A 34 27.61 6.87 -53.44
N THR A 35 28.39 5.92 -53.96
CA THR A 35 28.24 4.50 -53.65
C THR A 35 28.48 4.36 -52.15
N ILE A 36 27.42 4.48 -51.35
CA ILE A 36 27.46 4.19 -49.93
C ILE A 36 27.94 2.75 -49.85
N SER A 37 29.17 2.56 -49.37
CA SER A 37 29.83 1.26 -49.37
C SER A 37 28.92 0.26 -48.63
N LEU A 38 28.75 -0.94 -49.18
CA LEU A 38 28.09 -2.04 -48.47
C LEU A 38 28.69 -2.24 -47.07
N LEU A 39 29.97 -1.88 -46.89
CA LEU A 39 30.66 -1.87 -45.61
C LEU A 39 30.09 -0.85 -44.61
N THR A 40 29.70 0.36 -45.04
CA THR A 40 29.10 1.38 -44.14
C THR A 40 27.66 1.06 -43.79
N ILE A 41 26.89 0.47 -44.73
CA ILE A 41 25.56 -0.06 -44.43
C ILE A 41 25.67 -1.24 -43.46
N PHE A 42 26.65 -2.14 -43.67
CA PHE A 42 26.93 -3.25 -42.78
C PHE A 42 27.40 -2.80 -41.39
N LEU A 43 28.27 -1.78 -41.30
CA LEU A 43 28.69 -1.18 -40.02
C LEU A 43 27.53 -0.50 -39.27
N CYS A 44 26.63 0.20 -39.96
CA CYS A 44 25.40 0.75 -39.35
C CYS A 44 24.40 -0.33 -38.94
N LEU A 45 24.34 -1.48 -39.64
CA LEU A 45 23.53 -2.63 -39.24
C LEU A 45 24.15 -3.39 -38.04
N LEU A 46 25.46 -3.26 -37.82
CA LEU A 46 26.17 -3.81 -36.65
C LEU A 46 26.10 -2.89 -35.43
N SER A 47 25.84 -1.59 -35.59
CA SER A 47 25.50 -0.71 -34.47
C SER A 47 24.06 -0.95 -34.03
N VAL A 48 23.80 -2.12 -33.47
CA VAL A 48 22.58 -2.34 -32.68
C VAL A 48 22.68 -1.36 -31.51
N PRO A 49 21.70 -0.45 -31.30
CA PRO A 49 21.69 0.37 -30.10
C PRO A 49 21.75 -0.60 -28.92
N THR A 50 22.85 -0.54 -28.18
CA THR A 50 23.03 -1.31 -26.95
C THR A 50 21.92 -0.88 -26.03
N SER A 51 20.89 -1.72 -25.90
CA SER A 51 19.79 -1.37 -25.03
C SER A 51 20.29 -1.32 -23.60
N GLN A 52 20.10 -0.18 -22.98
CA GLN A 52 20.53 0.11 -21.62
C GLN A 52 19.42 -0.31 -20.67
N ALA A 53 19.34 -1.61 -20.41
CA ALA A 53 18.39 -2.22 -19.48
C ALA A 53 18.74 -3.67 -19.15
N LEU A 54 18.12 -4.22 -18.10
CA LEU A 54 18.09 -5.66 -17.86
C LEU A 54 17.28 -6.33 -18.96
N ARG A 55 17.92 -7.19 -19.75
CA ARG A 55 17.30 -7.88 -20.88
C ARG A 55 16.99 -9.34 -20.56
N PHE A 56 15.72 -9.69 -20.75
CA PHE A 56 15.17 -11.03 -20.59
C PHE A 56 14.90 -11.60 -21.97
N LEU A 57 15.33 -12.85 -22.21
CA LEU A 57 15.29 -13.48 -23.54
C LEU A 57 14.22 -14.57 -23.66
N GLY A 58 13.25 -14.61 -22.74
CA GLY A 58 12.25 -15.68 -22.70
C GLY A 58 12.82 -17.05 -22.32
N GLU A 59 13.98 -17.10 -21.66
CA GLU A 59 14.58 -18.37 -21.22
C GLU A 59 13.76 -19.03 -20.11
N ARG A 60 13.89 -20.37 -19.98
CA ARG A 60 13.26 -21.12 -18.88
C ARG A 60 13.81 -20.62 -17.55
N GLU A 61 12.91 -20.44 -16.58
CA GLU A 61 13.25 -19.90 -15.25
C GLU A 61 14.03 -18.59 -15.31
N THR A 62 13.51 -17.59 -16.03
CA THR A 62 14.09 -16.25 -16.02
C THR A 62 13.53 -15.37 -14.90
N TYR A 63 14.41 -14.66 -14.19
CA TYR A 63 14.06 -13.61 -13.23
C TYR A 63 15.28 -12.75 -12.88
N ALA A 64 15.02 -11.49 -12.51
CA ALA A 64 15.95 -10.64 -11.78
C ALA A 64 15.47 -10.50 -10.33
N LYS A 65 16.33 -10.83 -9.38
CA LYS A 65 16.03 -10.80 -7.94
C LYS A 65 16.61 -9.54 -7.33
N PHE A 66 15.79 -8.82 -6.59
CA PHE A 66 16.17 -7.59 -5.90
C PHE A 66 15.93 -7.72 -4.39
N PRO A 67 16.55 -6.84 -3.57
CA PRO A 67 16.24 -6.75 -2.14
C PRO A 67 14.74 -6.58 -1.90
N LYS A 68 14.29 -6.90 -0.68
CA LYS A 68 12.91 -6.65 -0.26
C LYS A 68 12.60 -5.15 -0.33
N TRP A 69 11.44 -4.81 -0.90
CA TRP A 69 10.86 -3.48 -0.71
C TRP A 69 10.05 -3.45 0.60
N ASN A 70 10.53 -2.71 1.60
CA ASN A 70 9.76 -2.53 2.83
C ASN A 70 8.70 -1.45 2.61
N ALA A 71 7.55 -1.87 2.08
CA ALA A 71 6.40 -1.00 1.88
C ALA A 71 5.81 -0.57 3.24
N CYS A 72 6.15 0.66 3.66
CA CYS A 72 5.51 1.35 4.77
C CYS A 72 4.08 1.79 4.45
N ASP A 73 3.43 2.49 5.39
CA ASP A 73 2.07 3.02 5.19
C ASP A 73 2.00 3.91 3.95
N ASN A 74 3.06 4.68 3.70
CA ASN A 74 3.30 5.38 2.45
C ASN A 74 4.50 4.74 1.77
N ALA A 75 4.31 4.22 0.57
CA ALA A 75 5.36 3.53 -0.15
C ALA A 75 5.12 3.67 -1.65
N THR A 76 6.21 3.82 -2.40
CA THR A 76 6.17 3.76 -3.86
C THR A 76 7.26 2.83 -4.36
N ILE A 77 6.92 2.07 -5.39
CA ILE A 77 7.87 1.43 -6.28
C ILE A 77 7.55 1.84 -7.72
N MET A 78 8.58 2.03 -8.52
CA MET A 78 8.46 2.27 -9.95
C MET A 78 9.53 1.51 -10.72
N PHE A 79 9.24 1.25 -11.99
CA PHE A 79 10.15 0.66 -12.95
C PHE A 79 9.66 0.94 -14.36
N ASP A 80 10.56 0.85 -15.33
CA ASP A 80 10.21 0.91 -16.75
C ASP A 80 10.28 -0.48 -17.35
N PHE A 81 9.39 -0.77 -18.30
CA PHE A 81 9.44 -2.00 -19.09
C PHE A 81 9.23 -1.73 -20.58
N LYS A 82 9.72 -2.66 -21.40
CA LYS A 82 9.51 -2.70 -22.85
C LYS A 82 9.38 -4.14 -23.32
N THR A 83 8.30 -4.46 -24.02
CA THR A 83 8.07 -5.81 -24.56
C THR A 83 7.10 -5.79 -25.74
N ARG A 84 7.09 -6.87 -26.52
CA ARG A 84 6.03 -7.17 -27.51
C ARG A 84 5.08 -8.28 -27.07
N GLN A 85 5.36 -8.93 -25.94
CA GLN A 85 4.49 -9.97 -25.39
C GLN A 85 3.22 -9.35 -24.81
N ALA A 86 2.05 -9.89 -25.13
CA ALA A 86 0.79 -9.41 -24.54
C ALA A 86 0.56 -9.91 -23.11
N ASN A 87 1.26 -10.98 -22.69
CA ASN A 87 1.12 -11.60 -21.38
C ASN A 87 2.49 -11.84 -20.78
N ALA A 88 2.76 -11.32 -19.58
CA ALA A 88 4.01 -11.57 -18.85
C ALA A 88 3.92 -11.11 -17.39
N LEU A 89 4.59 -11.85 -16.49
CA LEU A 89 4.79 -11.38 -15.12
C LEU A 89 5.94 -10.35 -15.10
N LEU A 90 5.64 -9.10 -14.72
CA LEU A 90 6.63 -8.02 -14.72
C LEU A 90 7.30 -7.89 -13.36
N MET A 91 6.52 -7.91 -12.27
CA MET A 91 7.01 -7.81 -10.90
C MET A 91 6.21 -8.74 -9.98
N TYR A 92 6.90 -9.39 -9.05
CA TYR A 92 6.32 -10.20 -7.99
C TYR A 92 7.07 -10.05 -6.67
N THR A 93 6.34 -9.95 -5.57
CA THR A 93 6.87 -10.12 -4.22
C THR A 93 5.79 -10.66 -3.31
N ASP A 94 6.15 -11.53 -2.37
CA ASP A 94 5.25 -12.08 -1.37
C ASP A 94 5.97 -12.29 -0.03
N ASP A 95 5.21 -12.70 0.98
CA ASP A 95 5.74 -13.06 2.29
C ASP A 95 5.76 -14.57 2.56
N SER A 96 6.25 -15.34 1.57
CA SER A 96 6.52 -16.79 1.70
C SER A 96 5.31 -17.60 2.21
N ASP A 97 4.30 -17.77 1.36
CA ASP A 97 3.06 -18.56 1.58
C ASP A 97 2.02 -18.01 2.55
N ARG A 98 2.24 -16.84 3.14
CA ARG A 98 1.15 -16.14 3.80
C ARG A 98 0.25 -15.45 2.75
N TYR A 99 -0.69 -14.65 3.23
CA TYR A 99 -1.68 -14.02 2.38
C TYR A 99 -1.16 -12.73 1.72
N ASN A 100 0.07 -12.27 2.00
CA ASN A 100 0.53 -10.98 1.50
C ASN A 100 1.31 -11.15 0.20
N TYR A 101 0.82 -10.50 -0.85
CA TYR A 101 1.50 -10.50 -2.15
C TYR A 101 1.21 -9.20 -2.88
N LEU A 102 2.17 -8.82 -3.72
CA LEU A 102 2.03 -7.77 -4.71
C LEU A 102 2.56 -8.31 -6.04
N GLN A 103 1.76 -8.12 -7.08
CA GLN A 103 2.10 -8.58 -8.41
C GLN A 103 1.66 -7.54 -9.44
N VAL A 104 2.58 -7.22 -10.36
CA VAL A 104 2.31 -6.42 -11.55
C VAL A 104 2.55 -7.32 -12.75
N ALA A 105 1.57 -7.43 -13.63
CA ALA A 105 1.69 -8.21 -14.83
C ALA A 105 1.06 -7.50 -16.02
N LEU A 106 1.55 -7.86 -17.19
CA LEU A 106 0.92 -7.56 -18.45
C LEU A 106 -0.04 -8.72 -18.78
N GLN A 107 -1.29 -8.40 -19.08
CA GLN A 107 -2.30 -9.37 -19.50
C GLN A 107 -3.10 -8.77 -20.66
N ASP A 108 -3.10 -9.46 -21.79
CA ASP A 108 -3.72 -9.01 -23.05
C ASP A 108 -3.30 -7.58 -23.48
N GLY A 109 -2.06 -7.18 -23.15
CA GLY A 109 -1.53 -5.84 -23.44
C GLY A 109 -1.96 -4.75 -22.45
N LEU A 110 -2.63 -5.09 -21.35
CA LEU A 110 -2.98 -4.19 -20.24
C LEU A 110 -2.11 -4.47 -19.03
N ILE A 111 -1.78 -3.44 -18.25
CA ILE A 111 -1.10 -3.61 -16.97
C ILE A 111 -2.13 -3.89 -15.89
N HIS A 112 -1.93 -4.98 -15.17
CA HIS A 112 -2.72 -5.41 -14.05
C HIS A 112 -1.89 -5.39 -12.78
N LEU A 113 -2.44 -4.78 -11.73
CA LEU A 113 -1.92 -4.79 -10.37
C LEU A 113 -2.85 -5.61 -9.48
N TRP A 114 -2.30 -6.58 -8.76
CA TRP A 114 -2.99 -7.19 -7.63
C TRP A 114 -2.17 -7.01 -6.36
N ILE A 115 -2.83 -6.59 -5.30
CA ILE A 115 -2.25 -6.48 -3.97
C ILE A 115 -3.19 -7.14 -2.97
N ASN A 116 -2.66 -8.06 -2.17
CA ASN A 116 -3.34 -8.52 -0.98
C ASN A 116 -2.46 -8.29 0.24
N PHE A 117 -3.05 -7.69 1.28
CA PHE A 117 -2.38 -7.44 2.56
C PHE A 117 -3.21 -7.88 3.77
N VAL A 118 -4.33 -8.55 3.52
CA VAL A 118 -5.24 -9.01 4.55
C VAL A 118 -5.57 -10.48 4.33
N ARG A 119 -6.02 -11.14 5.39
CA ARG A 119 -6.42 -12.54 5.33
C ARG A 119 -7.67 -12.73 4.47
N ASP A 120 -8.54 -11.73 4.44
CA ASP A 120 -9.79 -11.76 3.68
C ASP A 120 -9.55 -11.24 2.25
N GLU A 121 -9.50 -12.16 1.30
CA GLU A 121 -9.17 -11.85 -0.10
C GLU A 121 -10.18 -10.91 -0.78
N GLU A 122 -11.41 -10.80 -0.27
CA GLU A 122 -12.42 -9.87 -0.81
C GLU A 122 -12.00 -8.40 -0.67
N GLN A 123 -11.04 -8.11 0.21
CA GLN A 123 -10.50 -6.77 0.43
C GLN A 123 -9.17 -6.55 -0.33
N SER A 124 -8.82 -7.45 -1.26
CA SER A 124 -7.66 -7.25 -2.14
C SER A 124 -7.88 -6.11 -3.14
N VAL A 125 -6.79 -5.42 -3.48
CA VAL A 125 -6.77 -4.39 -4.53
C VAL A 125 -6.51 -5.07 -5.87
N LYS A 126 -7.32 -4.72 -6.88
CA LYS A 126 -7.17 -5.17 -8.26
C LYS A 126 -7.41 -4.00 -9.20
N ILE A 127 -6.35 -3.48 -9.80
CA ILE A 127 -6.40 -2.31 -10.69
C ILE A 127 -5.86 -2.72 -12.06
N LYS A 128 -6.46 -2.21 -13.14
CA LYS A 128 -6.02 -2.45 -14.52
C LYS A 128 -5.95 -1.13 -15.29
N ILE A 129 -4.88 -0.92 -16.06
CA ILE A 129 -4.68 0.28 -16.90
C ILE A 129 -4.21 -0.16 -18.29
N GLY A 130 -4.70 0.56 -19.31
CA GLY A 130 -4.39 0.33 -20.71
C GLY A 130 -5.59 -0.12 -21.54
N ASP A 131 -5.42 -0.04 -22.85
CA ASP A 131 -6.39 -0.41 -23.89
C ASP A 131 -5.86 -1.53 -24.80
N GLY A 132 -4.89 -2.31 -24.31
CA GLY A 132 -4.32 -3.46 -25.01
C GLY A 132 -3.14 -3.15 -25.92
N ASN A 133 -2.46 -2.02 -25.68
CA ASN A 133 -1.37 -1.50 -26.50
C ASN A 133 -0.04 -1.34 -25.74
N LEU A 134 0.03 -1.71 -24.46
CA LEU A 134 1.24 -1.53 -23.64
C LEU A 134 2.35 -2.57 -23.94
N ASN A 135 2.19 -3.33 -25.02
CA ASN A 135 3.15 -4.26 -25.60
C ASN A 135 3.54 -3.85 -27.03
N ASP A 136 3.57 -2.54 -27.31
CA ASP A 136 3.92 -1.97 -28.61
C ASP A 136 5.44 -2.01 -28.92
N GLY A 137 6.26 -2.41 -27.93
CA GLY A 137 7.70 -2.42 -28.02
C GLY A 137 8.35 -1.07 -27.72
N ALA A 138 7.63 -0.13 -27.09
CA ALA A 138 8.15 1.10 -26.53
C ALA A 138 8.36 0.98 -25.00
N TRP A 139 9.02 1.99 -24.43
CA TRP A 139 9.19 2.10 -22.99
C TRP A 139 7.92 2.63 -22.34
N HIS A 140 7.45 1.92 -21.32
CA HIS A 140 6.37 2.34 -20.44
C HIS A 140 6.85 2.39 -19.01
N THR A 141 6.41 3.39 -18.26
CA THR A 141 6.72 3.53 -16.82
C THR A 141 5.54 3.03 -16.00
N VAL A 142 5.81 2.19 -15.02
CA VAL A 142 4.82 1.74 -14.04
C VAL A 142 5.21 2.25 -12.67
N GLU A 143 4.33 3.01 -12.02
CA GLU A 143 4.44 3.39 -10.61
C GLU A 143 3.28 2.78 -9.80
N VAL A 144 3.62 2.09 -8.72
CA VAL A 144 2.66 1.65 -7.70
C VAL A 144 2.85 2.51 -6.47
N LYS A 145 1.93 3.43 -6.23
CA LYS A 145 1.90 4.30 -5.05
C LYS A 145 0.89 3.76 -4.04
N ARG A 146 1.32 3.61 -2.80
CA ARG A 146 0.47 3.33 -1.66
C ARG A 146 0.46 4.52 -0.72
N ASN A 147 -0.73 4.95 -0.36
CA ASN A 147 -1.01 5.94 0.68
C ASN A 147 -2.01 5.35 1.67
N ARG A 148 -1.49 4.76 2.74
CA ARG A 148 -2.24 4.01 3.76
C ARG A 148 -3.09 2.89 3.15
N MET A 149 -4.39 3.11 3.07
CA MET A 149 -5.40 2.17 2.55
C MET A 149 -5.66 2.38 1.07
N GLU A 150 -5.22 3.50 0.48
CA GLU A 150 -5.37 3.78 -0.94
C GLU A 150 -4.13 3.30 -1.69
N THR A 151 -4.37 2.53 -2.75
CA THR A 151 -3.37 2.14 -3.73
C THR A 151 -3.71 2.81 -5.04
N THR A 152 -2.71 3.44 -5.66
CA THR A 152 -2.78 4.03 -6.99
C THR A 152 -1.80 3.30 -7.88
N LEU A 153 -2.29 2.76 -8.99
CA LEU A 153 -1.47 2.34 -10.12
C LEU A 153 -1.39 3.50 -11.09
N ILE A 154 -0.18 3.84 -11.53
CA ILE A 154 0.10 4.84 -12.56
C ILE A 154 0.87 4.11 -13.65
N VAL A 155 0.41 4.22 -14.89
CA VAL A 155 1.11 3.72 -16.07
C VAL A 155 1.20 4.87 -17.05
N ASP A 156 2.43 5.28 -17.35
CA ASP A 156 2.74 6.52 -18.08
C ASP A 156 2.00 7.71 -17.44
N GLU A 157 1.02 8.30 -18.15
CA GLU A 157 0.23 9.44 -17.67
C GLU A 157 -1.14 9.03 -17.10
N THR A 158 -1.51 7.75 -17.19
CA THR A 158 -2.81 7.26 -16.75
C THR A 158 -2.73 6.69 -15.35
N GLN A 159 -3.67 7.08 -14.48
CA GLN A 159 -3.72 6.57 -13.11
C GLN A 159 -5.11 6.06 -12.71
N GLN A 160 -5.13 5.06 -11.83
CA GLN A 160 -6.34 4.56 -11.20
C GLN A 160 -6.05 4.19 -9.75
N SER A 161 -6.99 4.50 -8.86
CA SER A 161 -6.86 4.25 -7.41
C SER A 161 -7.96 3.35 -6.88
N GLN A 162 -7.66 2.58 -5.85
CA GLN A 162 -8.61 1.77 -5.10
C GLN A 162 -8.26 1.78 -3.60
N VAL A 163 -9.29 1.80 -2.76
CA VAL A 163 -9.13 1.74 -1.29
C VAL A 163 -9.41 0.33 -0.78
N ALA A 164 -8.48 -0.23 0.00
CA ALA A 164 -8.64 -1.50 0.71
C ALA A 164 -8.81 -1.26 2.23
N PHE A 165 -10.00 -1.54 2.74
CA PHE A 165 -10.29 -1.42 4.18
C PHE A 165 -9.55 -2.51 4.97
N GLY A 166 -8.99 -2.15 6.14
CA GLY A 166 -8.25 -3.09 6.99
C GLY A 166 -6.75 -3.24 6.67
N ALA A 167 -6.29 -2.63 5.57
CA ALA A 167 -4.91 -2.71 5.10
C ALA A 167 -3.96 -1.68 5.76
N ASN A 168 -4.00 -1.48 7.09
CA ASN A 168 -2.91 -0.79 7.82
C ASN A 168 -1.66 -1.69 7.97
N TYR A 169 -1.43 -2.55 6.98
CA TYR A 169 -0.48 -3.64 7.05
C TYR A 169 0.85 -3.25 6.40
N ARG A 170 1.93 -3.32 7.16
CA ARG A 170 3.30 -3.29 6.64
C ARG A 170 3.70 -4.70 6.28
N MET A 171 4.39 -4.90 5.15
CA MET A 171 5.09 -6.15 4.86
C MET A 171 5.94 -6.51 6.09
N GLN A 172 5.55 -7.54 6.84
CA GLN A 172 6.10 -7.78 8.18
C GLN A 172 7.62 -7.92 8.16
N ASP A 173 8.26 -7.37 9.19
CA ASP A 173 9.70 -7.35 9.42
C ASP A 173 10.15 -8.65 10.10
N ASP A 174 9.71 -9.79 9.56
CA ASP A 174 10.25 -11.08 9.98
C ASP A 174 11.39 -11.43 9.02
N ASP A 175 12.43 -12.07 9.57
CA ASP A 175 13.75 -12.41 8.98
C ASP A 175 13.66 -13.37 7.76
N THR A 176 12.47 -13.52 7.19
CA THR A 176 12.16 -14.23 5.96
C THR A 176 12.60 -13.42 4.75
N LYS A 177 13.32 -14.09 3.85
CA LYS A 177 13.87 -13.60 2.58
C LYS A 177 12.77 -13.24 1.56
N ASN A 178 12.00 -12.18 1.83
CA ASN A 178 10.93 -11.70 0.96
C ASN A 178 11.50 -10.80 -0.15
N TYR A 179 12.11 -11.42 -1.15
CA TYR A 179 12.70 -10.69 -2.27
C TYR A 179 11.65 -10.12 -3.22
N MET A 180 12.08 -9.16 -4.04
CA MET A 180 11.34 -8.77 -5.24
C MET A 180 11.90 -9.51 -6.44
N TYR A 181 11.02 -9.93 -7.34
CA TYR A 181 11.39 -10.59 -8.57
C TYR A 181 10.80 -9.87 -9.77
N PHE A 182 11.59 -9.66 -10.80
CA PHE A 182 11.20 -9.03 -12.05
C PHE A 182 11.40 -9.98 -13.23
N GLY A 183 10.51 -9.92 -14.22
CA GLY A 183 10.54 -10.77 -15.43
C GLY A 183 10.20 -12.25 -15.21
N GLY A 184 9.82 -12.64 -13.99
CA GLY A 184 9.46 -14.00 -13.64
C GLY A 184 9.73 -14.29 -12.17
N ILE A 185 9.57 -15.56 -11.77
CA ILE A 185 9.83 -16.02 -10.39
C ILE A 185 10.54 -17.38 -10.40
N PRO A 186 11.32 -17.72 -9.35
CA PRO A 186 11.88 -19.05 -9.19
C PRO A 186 10.77 -20.10 -9.12
N SER A 187 11.05 -21.32 -9.59
CA SER A 187 10.05 -22.41 -9.57
C SER A 187 9.52 -22.74 -8.18
N SER A 188 10.31 -22.51 -7.12
CA SER A 188 9.85 -22.67 -5.73
C SER A 188 8.69 -21.74 -5.37
N PHE A 189 8.60 -20.56 -5.97
CA PHE A 189 7.55 -19.57 -5.71
C PHE A 189 6.26 -19.85 -6.47
N ARG A 190 6.28 -20.68 -7.53
CA ARG A 190 5.06 -21.01 -8.30
C ARG A 190 3.99 -21.71 -7.45
N GLY A 191 4.42 -22.36 -6.36
CA GLY A 191 3.53 -23.00 -5.40
C GLY A 191 2.86 -22.03 -4.44
N HIS A 192 3.32 -20.78 -4.34
CA HIS A 192 2.86 -19.83 -3.32
C HIS A 192 1.44 -19.33 -3.56
N THR A 193 0.76 -18.95 -2.47
CA THR A 193 -0.63 -18.48 -2.50
C THR A 193 -0.84 -17.33 -3.49
N GLY A 194 0.06 -16.34 -3.51
CA GLY A 194 -0.01 -15.20 -4.44
C GLY A 194 0.16 -15.63 -5.90
N ALA A 195 1.23 -16.38 -6.21
CA ALA A 195 1.51 -16.86 -7.56
C ALA A 195 0.35 -17.69 -8.15
N ARG A 196 -0.34 -18.50 -7.34
CA ARG A 196 -1.52 -19.28 -7.79
C ARG A 196 -2.72 -18.42 -8.20
N LYS A 197 -2.76 -17.14 -7.82
CA LYS A 197 -3.83 -16.21 -8.22
C LYS A 197 -3.58 -15.59 -9.59
N LEU A 198 -2.37 -15.70 -10.13
CA LEU A 198 -2.06 -15.21 -11.48
C LEU A 198 -2.79 -16.07 -12.53
N PRO A 199 -3.26 -15.45 -13.62
CA PRO A 199 -3.71 -16.21 -14.79
C PRO A 199 -2.61 -17.15 -15.30
N PRO A 200 -2.95 -18.36 -15.75
CA PRO A 200 -1.95 -19.28 -16.33
C PRO A 200 -1.20 -18.68 -17.54
N SER A 201 -1.86 -17.81 -18.32
CA SER A 201 -1.24 -17.09 -19.44
C SER A 201 -0.12 -16.13 -19.01
N VAL A 202 -0.19 -15.62 -17.78
CA VAL A 202 0.83 -14.75 -17.21
C VAL A 202 1.91 -15.58 -16.52
N LEU A 203 1.52 -16.48 -15.61
CA LEU A 203 2.46 -17.25 -14.79
C LEU A 203 3.36 -18.20 -15.63
N ASN A 204 2.84 -18.73 -16.73
CA ASN A 204 3.58 -19.68 -17.56
C ASN A 204 4.31 -19.05 -18.73
N THR A 205 4.15 -17.75 -18.97
CA THR A 205 4.90 -17.05 -20.02
C THR A 205 6.25 -16.60 -19.49
N GLN A 206 7.32 -16.98 -20.17
CA GLN A 206 8.67 -16.47 -19.87
C GLN A 206 8.78 -15.07 -20.45
N PHE A 207 9.19 -14.10 -19.63
CA PHE A 207 9.29 -12.72 -20.08
C PHE A 207 10.40 -12.57 -21.13
N ASP A 208 10.04 -11.98 -22.27
CA ASP A 208 10.93 -11.53 -23.34
C ASP A 208 10.75 -10.02 -23.48
N GLY A 209 11.78 -9.27 -23.11
CA GLY A 209 11.68 -7.83 -22.99
C GLY A 209 12.79 -7.25 -22.14
N GLU A 210 12.60 -6.01 -21.75
CA GLU A 210 13.60 -5.23 -21.04
C GLU A 210 12.95 -4.52 -19.85
N ILE A 211 13.67 -4.45 -18.73
CA ILE A 211 13.26 -3.74 -17.52
C ILE A 211 14.43 -2.87 -17.04
N ARG A 212 14.15 -1.64 -16.63
CA ARG A 212 15.14 -0.75 -16.02
C ARG A 212 14.51 0.14 -14.95
N ASN A 213 15.34 0.95 -14.30
CA ASN A 213 14.89 2.01 -13.38
C ASN A 213 14.01 1.52 -12.23
N VAL A 214 14.35 0.36 -11.65
CA VAL A 214 13.69 -0.11 -10.43
C VAL A 214 14.06 0.83 -9.28
N LEU A 215 13.14 1.70 -8.92
CA LEU A 215 13.28 2.67 -7.83
C LEU A 215 12.20 2.41 -6.77
N TYR A 216 12.55 2.50 -5.49
CA TYR A 216 11.57 2.37 -4.41
C TYR A 216 11.88 3.27 -3.21
N PHE A 217 10.84 3.54 -2.42
CA PHE A 217 10.94 4.25 -1.16
C PHE A 217 10.87 3.24 -0.02
N ASN A 218 11.96 3.11 0.75
CA ASN A 218 12.10 2.11 1.82
C ASN A 218 11.73 2.70 3.18
N CYS A 219 10.50 3.20 3.31
CA CYS A 219 10.06 4.00 4.47
C CYS A 219 10.85 5.31 4.68
N THR A 220 11.65 5.72 3.71
CA THR A 220 12.41 6.96 3.66
C THR A 220 11.66 7.99 2.82
N CYS A 221 11.98 9.28 3.00
CA CYS A 221 11.48 10.35 2.12
C CYS A 221 12.18 10.38 0.76
N LEU A 222 13.27 9.63 0.63
CA LEU A 222 14.16 9.60 -0.52
C LEU A 222 14.00 8.27 -1.28
N PRO A 223 13.95 8.32 -2.61
CA PRO A 223 13.93 7.12 -3.44
C PRO A 223 15.30 6.44 -3.41
N THR A 224 15.31 5.14 -3.65
CA THR A 224 16.53 4.32 -3.76
C THR A 224 16.49 3.55 -5.06
N ARG A 225 17.59 3.58 -5.82
CA ARG A 225 17.77 2.71 -6.99
C ARG A 225 18.13 1.31 -6.53
N ALA A 226 17.34 0.32 -6.95
CA ALA A 226 17.56 -1.07 -6.62
C ALA A 226 18.70 -1.64 -7.47
N SER A 227 19.60 -2.39 -6.85
CA SER A 227 20.57 -3.23 -7.54
C SER A 227 20.12 -4.70 -7.50
N PRO A 228 20.23 -5.45 -8.61
CA PRO A 228 19.90 -6.86 -8.61
C PRO A 228 20.90 -7.64 -7.75
N LEU A 229 20.40 -8.59 -6.98
CA LEU A 229 21.18 -9.53 -6.17
C LEU A 229 21.55 -10.79 -6.96
N GLU A 230 20.71 -11.16 -7.93
CA GLU A 230 20.84 -12.39 -8.71
C GLU A 230 20.07 -12.22 -10.03
N LEU A 231 20.68 -12.69 -11.11
CA LEU A 231 20.11 -12.69 -12.46
C LEU A 231 20.08 -14.13 -12.99
N ARG A 232 18.94 -14.58 -13.52
CA ARG A 232 18.78 -15.91 -14.11
C ARG A 232 18.02 -15.80 -15.42
N GLY A 233 18.52 -16.40 -16.50
CA GLY A 233 17.91 -16.34 -17.84
C GLY A 233 17.83 -14.93 -18.45
N SER A 234 18.42 -13.94 -17.78
CA SER A 234 18.66 -12.58 -18.26
C SER A 234 20.15 -12.45 -18.55
N ARG A 235 20.53 -11.84 -19.66
CA ARG A 235 21.95 -11.58 -19.93
C ARG A 235 22.43 -10.41 -19.09
N ASP A 236 23.65 -10.51 -18.58
CA ASP A 236 24.39 -9.37 -18.04
C ASP A 236 24.51 -8.28 -19.12
N TYR A 237 23.79 -7.20 -18.87
CA TYR A 237 24.18 -5.79 -19.01
C TYR A 237 25.10 -5.38 -20.19
N PRO A 238 24.56 -4.74 -21.24
CA PRO A 238 25.19 -3.52 -21.73
C PRO A 238 25.05 -2.48 -20.63
N GLN A 239 26.17 -1.84 -20.28
CA GLN A 239 26.22 -0.78 -19.27
C GLN A 239 25.03 0.19 -19.43
N GLU A 240 24.05 0.20 -18.51
CA GLU A 240 23.05 1.26 -18.54
C GLU A 240 23.75 2.58 -18.28
N THR A 241 23.18 3.69 -18.74
CA THR A 241 23.80 5.00 -18.57
C THR A 241 24.11 5.31 -17.11
N CYS A 242 23.36 4.78 -16.14
CA CYS A 242 23.61 5.00 -14.71
C CYS A 242 24.83 4.27 -14.14
N ASP A 243 25.35 3.28 -14.85
CA ASP A 243 26.54 2.53 -14.42
C ASP A 243 27.81 3.10 -15.07
N ALA A 244 27.70 4.16 -15.87
CA ALA A 244 28.84 4.84 -16.47
C ALA A 244 29.60 5.70 -15.45
N ASP A 245 30.93 5.83 -15.63
CA ASP A 245 31.81 6.56 -14.69
C ASP A 245 31.54 8.08 -14.62
N ASN A 246 30.85 8.65 -15.61
CA ASN A 246 30.58 10.10 -15.73
C ASN A 246 29.15 10.49 -15.31
N VAL A 247 28.49 9.68 -14.50
CA VAL A 247 27.15 9.98 -13.99
C VAL A 247 27.27 10.92 -12.80
N ASP A 248 26.64 12.09 -12.91
CA ASP A 248 26.59 13.08 -11.84
C ASP A 248 25.12 13.47 -11.59
N CYS A 249 24.59 13.00 -10.47
CA CYS A 249 23.26 13.37 -9.98
C CYS A 249 23.37 14.13 -8.67
N PRO A 250 22.45 15.08 -8.39
CA PRO A 250 22.43 15.76 -7.11
C PRO A 250 22.33 14.76 -5.94
N VAL A 251 22.84 15.16 -4.79
CA VAL A 251 22.72 14.37 -3.54
C VAL A 251 21.26 14.01 -3.31
N ASP A 252 21.01 12.76 -2.92
CA ASP A 252 19.69 12.17 -2.67
C ASP A 252 18.78 12.00 -3.91
N CYS A 253 19.30 12.20 -5.12
CA CYS A 253 18.61 11.89 -6.37
C CYS A 253 19.20 10.64 -7.04
N PRO A 254 18.47 9.52 -7.08
CA PRO A 254 18.90 8.35 -7.82
C PRO A 254 19.00 8.63 -9.33
N CYS A 255 20.02 8.08 -9.96
CA CYS A 255 20.13 8.08 -11.42
C CYS A 255 19.03 7.23 -12.06
N ILE A 256 18.51 7.67 -13.21
CA ILE A 256 17.61 6.92 -14.10
C ILE A 256 18.26 6.74 -15.47
N SER A 257 18.19 5.52 -15.99
CA SER A 257 18.78 5.15 -17.26
C SER A 257 17.82 5.49 -18.40
N GLY A 258 18.32 6.14 -19.44
CA GLY A 258 17.59 6.37 -20.69
C GLY A 258 18.20 5.56 -21.83
N ASP A 259 17.68 5.74 -23.05
CA ASP A 259 18.21 5.01 -24.22
C ASP A 259 19.57 5.54 -24.69
N THR A 260 19.82 6.83 -24.47
CA THR A 260 21.02 7.51 -24.95
C THR A 260 21.75 8.30 -23.86
N ALA A 261 21.08 8.61 -22.75
CA ALA A 261 21.59 9.43 -21.67
C ALA A 261 20.93 9.06 -20.35
N PHE A 262 21.60 9.32 -19.23
CA PHE A 262 20.97 9.22 -17.91
C PHE A 262 20.17 10.49 -17.60
N GLY A 263 19.24 10.36 -16.65
CA GLY A 263 18.63 11.46 -15.91
C GLY A 263 18.77 11.24 -14.41
N CYS A 264 18.21 12.15 -13.61
CA CYS A 264 18.19 12.05 -12.16
C CYS A 264 16.76 12.20 -11.65
N TRP A 265 16.33 11.26 -10.80
CA TRP A 265 15.02 11.29 -10.16
C TRP A 265 15.11 12.01 -8.81
N CYS A 266 14.64 13.24 -8.72
CA CYS A 266 14.79 14.10 -7.53
C CYS A 266 13.50 14.31 -6.72
N GLU A 267 12.49 13.46 -6.87
CA GLU A 267 11.22 13.67 -6.18
C GLU A 267 11.30 13.28 -4.69
N ILE A 268 11.12 14.27 -3.81
CA ILE A 268 11.05 14.07 -2.35
C ILE A 268 9.58 14.02 -1.91
N LYS A 269 9.14 12.90 -1.33
CA LYS A 269 7.75 12.77 -0.89
C LYS A 269 7.50 13.48 0.44
N GLN A 270 6.82 14.63 0.39
CA GLN A 270 6.40 15.40 1.58
C GLN A 270 5.44 14.62 2.50
N GLU A 271 4.70 13.64 1.95
CA GLU A 271 3.73 12.81 2.67
C GLU A 271 4.35 11.95 3.78
N CYS A 272 5.67 11.72 3.74
CA CYS A 272 6.39 11.03 4.82
C CYS A 272 6.40 11.84 6.13
N TYR A 273 6.33 13.17 6.09
CA TYR A 273 6.32 14.01 7.30
C TYR A 273 4.98 13.99 8.05
N LYS A 274 3.86 13.73 7.38
CA LYS A 274 2.52 13.77 8.00
C LYS A 274 2.19 12.52 8.82
N GLY A 275 2.86 11.40 8.56
CA GLY A 275 2.64 10.14 9.28
C GLY A 275 2.97 10.24 10.78
N ASP A 276 4.08 10.88 11.12
CA ASP A 276 4.56 10.98 12.50
C ASP A 276 3.69 11.92 13.36
N GLU A 277 3.23 13.03 12.79
CA GLU A 277 2.37 13.98 13.49
C GLU A 277 0.99 13.38 13.82
N GLU A 278 0.37 12.69 12.86
CA GLU A 278 -0.94 12.08 13.07
C GLU A 278 -0.88 10.91 14.05
N GLU A 279 0.17 10.08 14.00
CA GLU A 279 0.36 8.98 14.95
C GLU A 279 0.61 9.51 16.37
N GLU A 280 1.39 10.59 16.51
CA GLU A 280 1.61 11.25 17.80
C GLU A 280 0.33 11.90 18.33
N GLU A 281 -0.48 12.51 17.46
CA GLU A 281 -1.76 13.10 17.82
C GLU A 281 -2.77 12.02 18.28
N GLU A 282 -2.79 10.86 17.61
CA GLU A 282 -3.61 9.71 17.99
C GLU A 282 -3.15 9.10 19.33
N LYS A 283 -1.83 8.97 19.53
CA LYS A 283 -1.23 8.58 20.83
C LYS A 283 -1.61 9.58 21.93
N LYS A 284 -1.59 10.90 21.66
CA LYS A 284 -2.05 11.96 22.57
C LYS A 284 -3.54 11.84 22.88
N LYS A 285 -4.40 11.57 21.87
CA LYS A 285 -5.85 11.34 22.02
C LYS A 285 -6.13 10.09 22.88
N LYS A 286 -5.44 8.97 22.63
CA LYS A 286 -5.51 7.71 23.41
C LYS A 286 -5.07 7.94 24.87
N LYS A 287 -3.96 8.65 25.11
CA LYS A 287 -3.49 9.05 26.46
C LYS A 287 -4.53 9.93 27.19
N LYS A 288 -5.12 10.93 26.51
CA LYS A 288 -6.20 11.80 27.07
C LYS A 288 -7.44 10.97 27.45
N LYS A 289 -7.90 10.04 26.61
CA LYS A 289 -9.02 9.12 26.92
C LYS A 289 -8.72 8.24 28.14
N LYS A 290 -7.52 7.64 28.23
CA LYS A 290 -7.09 6.84 29.40
C LYS A 290 -7.06 7.68 30.70
N LYS A 291 -6.52 8.92 30.67
CA LYS A 291 -6.53 9.85 31.82
C LYS A 291 -7.96 10.21 32.27
N LYS A 292 -8.88 10.50 31.33
CA LYS A 292 -10.30 10.76 31.63
C LYS A 292 -10.98 9.56 32.30
N LYS A 293 -10.76 8.33 31.80
CA LYS A 293 -11.29 7.09 32.42
C LYS A 293 -10.74 6.88 33.85
N LYS A 294 -9.43 7.10 34.08
CA LYS A 294 -8.83 7.00 35.44
C LYS A 294 -9.40 8.06 36.40
N LYS A 295 -9.59 9.31 35.97
CA LYS A 295 -10.23 10.36 36.79
C LYS A 295 -11.68 10.01 37.15
N LYS A 296 -12.48 9.51 36.20
CA LYS A 296 -13.86 9.03 36.47
C LYS A 296 -13.88 7.88 37.50
N LYS A 297 -12.99 6.88 37.38
CA LYS A 297 -12.86 5.79 38.36
C LYS A 297 -12.48 6.30 39.76
N LYS A 298 -11.52 7.23 39.88
CA LYS A 298 -11.14 7.84 41.17
C LYS A 298 -12.30 8.62 41.80
N LYS A 299 -13.07 9.41 41.03
CA LYS A 299 -14.26 10.13 41.51
C LYS A 299 -15.34 9.15 42.03
N LYS A 300 -15.63 8.08 41.29
CA LYS A 300 -16.58 7.02 41.74
C LYS A 300 -16.13 6.36 43.05
N LYS A 301 -14.84 6.04 43.21
CA LYS A 301 -14.29 5.47 44.46
C LYS A 301 -14.40 6.46 45.64
N LYS A 302 -14.12 7.75 45.43
CA LYS A 302 -14.28 8.78 46.48
C LYS A 302 -15.75 8.96 46.88
N LYS A 303 -16.69 8.94 45.93
CA LYS A 303 -18.13 9.01 46.22
C LYS A 303 -18.58 7.81 47.07
N LYS A 304 -18.26 6.58 46.66
CA LYS A 304 -18.54 5.37 47.46
C LYS A 304 -17.98 5.42 48.89
N LYS A 305 -16.77 5.95 49.07
CA LYS A 305 -16.19 6.13 50.43
C LYS A 305 -16.94 7.18 51.26
N LYS A 306 -17.37 8.29 50.64
CA LYS A 306 -18.18 9.31 51.32
C LYS A 306 -19.55 8.76 51.70
N ASP A 307 -20.21 8.04 50.80
CA ASP A 307 -21.52 7.42 51.05
C ASP A 307 -21.41 6.39 52.19
N LYS A 308 -20.36 5.55 52.20
CA LYS A 308 -20.09 4.60 53.29
C LYS A 308 -19.87 5.30 54.64
N LYS A 309 -19.13 6.42 54.65
CA LYS A 309 -18.88 7.21 55.87
C LYS A 309 -20.13 7.95 56.34
N LYS A 310 -21.00 8.40 55.43
CA LYS A 310 -22.30 9.01 55.76
C LYS A 310 -23.23 7.98 56.40
N ASN A 311 -23.36 6.80 55.80
CA ASN A 311 -24.15 5.71 56.37
C ASN A 311 -23.61 5.28 57.75
N SER A 312 -22.28 5.20 57.94
CA SER A 312 -21.69 4.86 59.24
C SER A 312 -22.07 5.86 60.34
N LYS A 313 -22.04 7.17 60.04
CA LYS A 313 -22.45 8.22 60.99
C LYS A 313 -23.95 8.21 61.27
N GLU A 314 -24.75 7.87 60.26
CA GLU A 314 -26.20 7.72 60.40
C GLU A 314 -26.54 6.53 61.33
N TRP A 315 -25.82 5.41 61.20
CA TRP A 315 -25.89 4.28 62.13
C TRP A 315 -25.45 4.63 63.55
N GLU A 316 -24.37 5.40 63.72
CA GLU A 316 -23.90 5.87 65.04
C GLU A 316 -24.93 6.80 65.72
N ASN A 317 -25.58 7.68 64.97
CA ASN A 317 -26.64 8.54 65.48
C ASN A 317 -27.93 7.78 65.85
N LEU A 318 -28.28 6.72 65.11
CA LEU A 318 -29.40 5.84 65.46
C LEU A 318 -29.12 5.02 66.74
N LEU A 319 -27.86 4.66 66.98
CA LEU A 319 -27.43 3.96 68.19
C LEU A 319 -27.44 4.87 69.43
N SER A 320 -27.10 6.16 69.28
CA SER A 320 -27.14 7.12 70.40
C SER A 320 -28.57 7.48 70.82
N TYR A 321 -29.52 7.54 69.87
CA TYR A 321 -30.94 7.79 70.17
C TYR A 321 -31.61 6.62 70.92
N LYS A 322 -31.10 5.40 70.79
CA LYS A 322 -31.59 4.21 71.54
C LYS A 322 -31.11 4.15 73.00
N TYR A 323 -30.21 5.03 73.44
CA TYR A 323 -29.63 5.02 74.80
C TYR A 323 -30.21 6.06 75.75
N GLN A 324 -31.37 6.65 75.43
CA GLN A 324 -32.14 7.50 76.34
C GLN A 324 -33.53 6.90 76.59
N VAL A 325 -33.62 5.95 77.52
CA VAL A 325 -34.89 5.52 78.13
C VAL A 325 -34.69 5.46 79.65
N PRO A 326 -35.53 6.12 80.48
CA PRO A 326 -35.41 6.08 81.93
C PRO A 326 -35.86 4.72 82.50
N LYS A 327 -35.21 4.33 83.61
CA LYS A 327 -35.56 3.16 84.43
C LYS A 327 -37.01 3.24 84.92
N SER A 328 -37.83 2.23 84.61
CA SER A 328 -39.00 1.88 85.42
C SER A 328 -39.22 0.36 85.44
N LYS A 329 -39.91 -0.05 86.50
CA LYS A 329 -39.96 -1.39 87.13
C LYS A 329 -40.69 -2.43 86.28
N GLY A 330 -40.35 -3.71 86.47
CA GLY A 330 -41.31 -4.80 86.23
C GLY A 330 -40.76 -6.05 85.53
N ARG A 331 -40.35 -7.02 86.35
CA ARG A 331 -40.42 -8.49 86.19
C ARG A 331 -41.14 -9.01 84.92
N LYS A 332 -40.46 -9.89 84.16
CA LYS A 332 -40.76 -11.34 84.02
C LYS A 332 -39.84 -11.99 82.96
N ASN A 333 -39.26 -13.14 83.35
CA ASN A 333 -38.59 -14.07 82.45
C ASN A 333 -39.59 -14.62 81.43
N LEU A 334 -39.26 -14.51 80.13
CA LEU A 334 -39.75 -15.44 79.11
C LEU A 334 -38.61 -15.82 78.18
N THR A 335 -38.59 -17.12 77.90
CA THR A 335 -37.59 -17.90 77.19
C THR A 335 -37.38 -17.45 75.75
N ASN A 336 -36.12 -17.27 75.38
CA ASN A 336 -35.67 -16.94 74.02
C ASN A 336 -35.66 -18.20 73.17
N GLN A 337 -36.72 -18.45 72.39
CA GLN A 337 -36.70 -19.49 71.36
C GLN A 337 -37.63 -19.14 70.19
N GLU A 338 -37.47 -17.98 69.55
CA GLU A 338 -38.28 -17.67 68.35
C GLU A 338 -37.68 -16.65 67.37
N ALA A 339 -36.35 -16.51 67.32
CA ALA A 339 -35.68 -15.56 66.40
C ALA A 339 -34.82 -16.22 65.29
N SER A 340 -34.92 -17.54 65.11
CA SER A 340 -34.06 -18.28 64.16
C SER A 340 -34.76 -18.74 62.87
N LYS A 341 -36.09 -18.71 62.78
CA LYS A 341 -36.82 -19.21 61.61
C LYS A 341 -36.97 -18.15 60.50
N ASP A 342 -37.15 -16.88 60.84
CA ASP A 342 -37.43 -15.84 59.85
C ASP A 342 -36.23 -15.47 58.95
N ILE A 343 -35.00 -15.51 59.50
CA ILE A 343 -33.78 -15.23 58.73
C ILE A 343 -33.52 -16.34 57.70
N VAL A 344 -33.75 -17.60 58.07
CA VAL A 344 -33.56 -18.74 57.15
C VAL A 344 -34.56 -18.66 56.00
N VAL A 345 -35.82 -18.29 56.26
CA VAL A 345 -36.83 -18.12 55.22
C VAL A 345 -36.43 -17.01 54.25
N VAL A 346 -35.95 -15.85 54.73
CA VAL A 346 -35.51 -14.75 53.85
C VAL A 346 -34.32 -15.15 52.98
N VAL A 347 -33.33 -15.87 53.55
CA VAL A 347 -32.16 -16.32 52.79
C VAL A 347 -32.56 -17.35 51.71
N VAL A 348 -33.45 -18.28 52.04
CA VAL A 348 -33.96 -19.27 51.08
C VAL A 348 -34.77 -18.60 49.97
N VAL A 349 -35.65 -17.65 50.30
CA VAL A 349 -36.43 -16.91 49.30
C VAL A 349 -35.53 -16.11 48.37
N VAL A 350 -34.51 -15.42 48.90
CA VAL A 350 -33.54 -14.68 48.08
C VAL A 350 -32.73 -15.63 47.18
N ALA A 351 -32.31 -16.78 47.69
CA ALA A 351 -31.59 -17.78 46.91
C ALA A 351 -32.45 -18.34 45.76
N VAL A 352 -33.72 -18.63 46.02
CA VAL A 352 -34.68 -19.10 45.01
C VAL A 352 -34.93 -18.03 43.95
N VAL A 353 -35.11 -16.76 44.34
CA VAL A 353 -35.28 -15.65 43.39
C VAL A 353 -34.03 -15.48 42.51
N VAL A 354 -32.83 -15.56 43.09
CA VAL A 354 -31.58 -15.48 42.33
C VAL A 354 -31.46 -16.64 41.34
N LEU A 355 -31.79 -17.87 41.75
CA LEU A 355 -31.81 -19.04 40.87
C LEU A 355 -32.77 -18.86 39.70
N ILE A 356 -33.99 -18.39 39.95
CA ILE A 356 -34.99 -18.14 38.89
C ILE A 356 -34.46 -17.10 37.89
N VAL A 357 -33.88 -15.99 38.37
CA VAL A 357 -33.31 -14.95 37.50
C VAL A 357 -32.18 -15.51 36.64
N VAL A 358 -31.30 -16.33 37.21
CA VAL A 358 -30.19 -16.95 36.46
C VAL A 358 -30.74 -17.88 35.36
N VAL A 359 -31.73 -18.72 35.67
CA VAL A 359 -32.35 -19.62 34.69
C VAL A 359 -32.99 -18.84 33.55
N VAL A 360 -33.74 -17.78 33.86
CA VAL A 360 -34.38 -16.92 32.84
C VAL A 360 -33.34 -16.28 31.93
N VAL A 361 -32.24 -15.75 32.48
CA VAL A 361 -31.16 -15.15 31.69
C VAL A 361 -30.51 -16.18 30.78
N VAL A 362 -30.24 -17.40 31.27
CA VAL A 362 -29.65 -18.47 30.46
C VAL A 362 -30.58 -18.85 29.30
N VAL A 363 -31.88 -19.01 29.56
CA VAL A 363 -32.87 -19.34 28.52
C VAL A 363 -32.91 -18.23 27.45
N VAL A 364 -32.95 -16.96 27.86
CA VAL A 364 -32.94 -15.83 26.90
C VAL A 364 -31.67 -15.84 26.05
N VAL A 365 -30.50 -16.07 26.64
CA VAL A 365 -29.23 -16.15 25.91
C VAL A 365 -29.25 -17.31 24.90
N VAL A 366 -29.73 -18.49 25.30
CA VAL A 366 -29.83 -19.65 24.39
C VAL A 366 -30.77 -19.34 23.23
N VAL A 367 -31.94 -18.76 23.50
CA VAL A 367 -32.89 -18.37 22.44
C VAL A 367 -32.27 -17.37 21.47
N VAL A 368 -31.58 -16.35 21.98
CA VAL A 368 -30.90 -15.35 21.13
C VAL A 368 -29.81 -16.01 20.27
N VAL A 369 -29.00 -16.90 20.85
CA VAL A 369 -27.97 -17.63 20.10
C VAL A 369 -28.58 -18.50 19.02
N VAL A 370 -29.65 -19.25 19.32
CA VAL A 370 -30.36 -20.08 18.35
C VAL A 370 -30.93 -19.21 17.22
N VAL A 371 -31.59 -18.10 17.54
CA VAL A 371 -32.12 -17.18 16.52
C VAL A 371 -31.02 -16.62 15.64
N VAL A 372 -29.89 -16.19 16.22
CA VAL A 372 -28.74 -15.67 15.44
C VAL A 372 -28.16 -16.76 14.53
N VAL A 373 -27.97 -17.97 15.03
CA VAL A 373 -27.45 -19.09 14.22
C VAL A 373 -28.42 -19.44 13.09
N VAL A 374 -29.72 -19.51 13.37
CA VAL A 374 -30.74 -19.79 12.36
C VAL A 374 -30.78 -18.70 11.28
N VAL A 375 -30.71 -17.42 11.66
CA VAL A 375 -30.70 -16.30 10.70
C VAL A 375 -29.42 -16.29 9.85
N VAL A 376 -28.26 -16.61 10.44
CA VAL A 376 -26.97 -16.65 9.72
C VAL A 376 -26.82 -17.87 8.81
N VAL A 377 -27.54 -18.96 9.08
CA VAL A 377 -27.48 -20.19 8.25
C VAL A 377 -28.54 -20.19 7.14
N ILE A 378 -29.63 -19.43 7.28
CA ILE A 378 -30.73 -19.38 6.30
C ILE A 378 -30.62 -18.21 5.31
N VAL A 379 -29.82 -17.18 5.62
CA VAL A 379 -29.47 -16.06 4.72
C VAL A 379 -28.07 -16.30 4.16
#